data_AF-A0A8S1RJP0-F1
#
_entry.id   AF-A0A8S1RJP0-F1
#
_cell.length_a   1.000
_cell.length_b   1.000
_cell.length_c   1.000
_cell.angle_alpha   90.00
_cell.angle_beta   90.00
_cell.angle_gamma   90.00
#
_symmetry.space_group_name_H-M   'P 1'
#
loop_
_entity.id
_entity.type
_entity.pdbx_description
1 polymer ?
#
loop_
_entity_poly.entity_id
_entity_poly.type
_entity_poly.pdbx_seq_one_letter_code
_entity_poly.pdbx_strand_id
1 'polypeptide(L)'
;MNKQHPLWGSQIGVAHGGVIGYSNCEPNYDKTKIHIYEVHYKKEESGLRCDIFMGYKYQCVEFARRFFVLNYKTMFTDVQKAPDIWNLETVEDLTKDSGTFPFVGFKQGGTEAPKFGDLVLAPQSEHQPWGHVAVVVGVGDGYIDLAEQNYEDAGWIAQTYSRRVKLECKDGNYFITYIRIGFEDQFNESWDKDETIIGWKRIIFN
;
A
#
# COMPACT_ATOMS: atom_id res chain seq x y z
N MET A 1 1.87 9.83 28.52
CA MET A 1 1.89 11.02 27.64
C MET A 1 0.92 10.75 26.50
N ASN A 2 -0.13 11.53 26.33
CA ASN A 2 -1.01 11.41 25.16
C ASN A 2 -0.15 11.64 23.92
N LYS A 3 0.19 10.58 23.18
CA LYS A 3 0.84 10.73 21.88
C LYS A 3 -0.17 11.43 20.99
N GLN A 4 0.11 12.68 20.63
CA GLN A 4 -0.71 13.43 19.71
C GLN A 4 -0.54 12.80 18.32
N HIS A 5 -1.62 12.31 17.73
CA HIS A 5 -1.60 11.75 16.38
C HIS A 5 -1.32 12.87 15.36
N PRO A 6 -0.58 12.59 14.26
CA PRO A 6 -0.35 13.57 13.20
C PRO A 6 -1.66 14.00 12.56
N LEU A 7 -1.86 15.32 12.45
CA LEU A 7 -3.05 15.91 11.81
C LEU A 7 -3.24 15.37 10.39
N TRP A 8 -4.48 15.23 9.95
CA TRP A 8 -4.83 14.86 8.58
C TRP A 8 -4.02 15.66 7.54
N GLY A 9 -3.37 14.96 6.61
CA GLY A 9 -2.51 15.56 5.58
C GLY A 9 -1.10 15.95 6.00
N SER A 10 -0.72 15.71 7.26
CA SER A 10 0.68 15.83 7.68
C SER A 10 1.52 14.75 7.01
N GLN A 11 2.72 15.08 6.56
CA GLN A 11 3.69 14.08 6.13
C GLN A 11 4.08 13.19 7.32
N ILE A 12 3.94 11.88 7.14
CA ILE A 12 4.27 10.86 8.15
C ILE A 12 5.47 10.00 7.75
N GLY A 13 5.91 10.04 6.49
CA GLY A 13 7.11 9.38 6.02
C GLY A 13 7.33 9.54 4.51
N VAL A 14 8.43 9.00 4.00
CA VAL A 14 8.83 9.09 2.59
C VAL A 14 9.39 7.74 2.13
N ALA A 15 8.60 7.01 1.33
CA ALA A 15 9.04 5.76 0.74
C ALA A 15 10.01 5.98 -0.44
N HIS A 16 10.54 4.88 -0.97
CA HIS A 16 11.40 4.87 -2.15
C HIS A 16 10.83 5.72 -3.31
N GLY A 17 11.72 6.41 -4.03
CA GLY A 17 11.36 7.33 -5.11
C GLY A 17 10.78 8.67 -4.63
N GLY A 18 10.88 8.98 -3.33
CA GLY A 18 10.37 10.23 -2.76
C GLY A 18 8.85 10.22 -2.56
N VAL A 19 8.22 9.04 -2.49
CA VAL A 19 6.76 8.91 -2.37
C VAL A 19 6.34 9.20 -0.93
N ILE A 20 5.80 10.39 -0.70
CA ILE A 20 5.38 10.85 0.63
C ILE A 20 4.14 10.09 1.11
N GLY A 21 4.18 9.57 2.34
CA GLY A 21 3.01 9.10 3.07
C GLY A 21 2.39 10.25 3.87
N TYR A 22 1.08 10.39 3.82
CA TYR A 22 0.33 11.40 4.56
C TYR A 22 -0.60 10.76 5.61
N SER A 23 -0.78 11.45 6.73
CA SER A 23 -1.73 11.04 7.77
C SER A 23 -3.16 11.09 7.24
N ASN A 24 -3.90 10.01 7.48
CA ASN A 24 -5.34 9.95 7.28
C ASN A 24 -6.11 9.95 8.61
N CYS A 25 -5.44 10.27 9.73
CA CYS A 25 -6.03 10.30 11.06
C CYS A 25 -7.12 11.38 11.16
N GLU A 26 -8.21 11.08 11.87
CA GLU A 26 -9.38 11.96 12.04
C GLU A 26 -9.80 12.67 10.74
N PRO A 27 -10.14 11.90 9.68
CA PRO A 27 -10.29 12.49 8.37
C PRO A 27 -11.54 13.37 8.31
N ASN A 28 -11.35 14.63 7.93
CA ASN A 28 -12.45 15.58 7.72
C ASN A 28 -12.98 15.46 6.28
N TYR A 29 -13.66 14.35 5.98
CA TYR A 29 -14.31 14.14 4.69
C TYR A 29 -15.74 14.68 4.67
N ASP A 30 -15.96 15.68 3.83
CA ASP A 30 -17.30 16.02 3.35
C ASP A 30 -17.64 15.13 2.15
N LYS A 31 -18.43 14.08 2.39
CA LYS A 31 -18.89 13.15 1.34
C LYS A 31 -19.63 13.87 0.21
N THR A 32 -20.22 15.03 0.46
CA THR A 32 -20.93 15.82 -0.57
C THR A 32 -19.97 16.57 -1.50
N LYS A 33 -18.68 16.68 -1.13
CA LYS A 33 -17.63 17.35 -1.88
C LYS A 33 -16.47 16.41 -2.21
N ILE A 34 -16.76 15.13 -2.47
CA ILE A 34 -15.73 14.09 -2.63
C ILE A 34 -14.63 14.46 -3.66
N HIS A 35 -15.00 15.19 -4.71
CA HIS A 35 -14.10 15.66 -5.77
C HIS A 35 -12.92 16.51 -5.26
N ILE A 36 -13.05 17.23 -4.14
CA ILE A 36 -11.94 18.04 -3.59
C ILE A 36 -10.83 17.19 -2.98
N TYR A 37 -11.12 15.93 -2.70
CA TYR A 37 -10.18 14.97 -2.14
C TYR A 37 -9.52 14.11 -3.21
N GLU A 38 -9.88 14.28 -4.49
CA GLU A 38 -9.22 13.58 -5.58
C GLU A 38 -7.78 14.06 -5.74
N VAL A 39 -6.88 13.11 -5.99
CA VAL A 39 -5.49 13.35 -6.35
C VAL A 39 -5.34 13.03 -7.82
N HIS A 40 -4.93 14.02 -8.60
CA HIS A 40 -4.64 13.88 -10.03
C HIS A 40 -3.18 14.25 -10.29
N TYR A 41 -2.51 13.48 -11.15
CA TYR A 41 -1.20 13.85 -11.69
C TYR A 41 -1.36 14.21 -13.15
N LYS A 42 -1.14 15.49 -13.47
CA LYS A 42 -1.43 16.02 -14.80
C LYS A 42 -0.42 15.53 -15.81
N LYS A 43 -0.85 15.28 -17.04
CA LYS A 43 0.06 14.85 -18.13
C LYS A 43 1.15 15.87 -18.39
N GLU A 44 0.85 17.16 -18.26
CA GLU A 44 1.80 18.25 -18.47
C GLU A 44 2.90 18.27 -17.40
N GLU A 45 2.58 17.84 -16.18
CA GLU A 45 3.53 17.76 -15.05
C GLU A 45 4.34 16.47 -15.09
N SER A 46 3.69 15.36 -15.46
CA SER A 46 4.26 14.02 -15.40
C SER A 46 5.02 13.60 -16.66
N GLY A 47 4.70 14.20 -17.81
CA GLY A 47 5.15 13.74 -19.13
C GLY A 47 4.56 12.39 -19.55
N LEU A 48 3.56 11.88 -18.84
CA LEU A 48 2.89 10.61 -19.15
C LEU A 48 1.76 10.80 -20.18
N ARG A 49 1.25 9.69 -20.72
CA ARG A 49 0.28 9.71 -21.84
C ARG A 49 -1.04 10.42 -21.53
N CYS A 50 -1.45 10.52 -20.27
CA CYS A 50 -2.73 11.10 -19.85
C CYS A 50 -2.69 11.64 -18.42
N ASP A 51 -3.72 12.39 -18.05
CA ASP A 51 -3.99 12.71 -16.64
C ASP A 51 -4.29 11.41 -15.89
N ILE A 52 -3.74 11.30 -14.67
CA ILE A 52 -3.84 10.09 -13.87
C ILE A 52 -4.57 10.40 -12.57
N PHE A 53 -5.71 9.73 -12.37
CA PHE A 53 -6.39 9.72 -11.10
C PHE A 53 -5.67 8.77 -10.14
N MET A 54 -4.97 9.32 -9.15
CA MET A 54 -4.22 8.55 -8.17
C MET A 54 -5.15 7.91 -7.14
N GLY A 55 -6.25 8.56 -6.80
CA GLY A 55 -7.20 8.12 -5.78
C GLY A 55 -7.63 9.29 -4.89
N TYR A 56 -8.14 8.97 -3.71
CA TYR A 56 -8.60 9.97 -2.74
C TYR A 56 -7.57 10.18 -1.61
N LYS A 57 -7.25 11.44 -1.31
CA LYS A 57 -6.41 11.85 -0.16
C LYS A 57 -7.04 11.36 1.13
N TYR A 58 -6.41 10.59 2.02
CA TYR A 58 -5.10 9.94 1.92
C TYR A 58 -5.30 8.44 2.15
N GLN A 59 -5.95 7.79 1.18
CA GLN A 59 -6.34 6.38 1.26
C GLN A 59 -5.17 5.45 0.91
N CYS A 60 -5.27 4.18 1.32
CA CYS A 60 -4.25 3.16 1.04
C CYS A 60 -4.10 2.89 -0.46
N VAL A 61 -5.20 2.82 -1.21
CA VAL A 61 -5.21 2.65 -2.67
C VAL A 61 -4.54 3.82 -3.38
N GLU A 62 -4.77 5.05 -2.92
CA GLU A 62 -4.15 6.25 -3.48
C GLU A 62 -2.62 6.18 -3.36
N PHE A 63 -2.12 5.79 -2.19
CA PHE A 63 -0.69 5.65 -1.97
C PHE A 63 -0.07 4.57 -2.86
N ALA A 64 -0.68 3.39 -2.92
CA ALA A 64 -0.18 2.26 -3.71
C ALA A 64 -0.13 2.61 -5.20
N ARG A 65 -1.18 3.26 -5.72
CA ARG A 65 -1.21 3.73 -7.11
C ARG A 65 -0.16 4.79 -7.37
N ARG A 66 -0.06 5.80 -6.51
CA ARG A 66 0.94 6.85 -6.62
C ARG A 66 2.36 6.29 -6.57
N PHE A 67 2.63 5.27 -5.76
CA PHE A 67 3.92 4.59 -5.75
C PHE A 67 4.24 3.95 -7.11
N PHE A 68 3.31 3.21 -7.70
CA PHE A 68 3.48 2.60 -9.03
C PHE A 68 3.69 3.66 -10.12
N VAL A 69 2.90 4.73 -10.12
CA VAL A 69 3.01 5.77 -11.15
C VAL A 69 4.35 6.51 -11.04
N LEU A 70 4.80 6.84 -9.83
CA LEU A 70 6.03 7.60 -9.66
C LEU A 70 7.28 6.76 -9.95
N ASN A 71 7.31 5.50 -9.48
CA ASN A 71 8.49 4.64 -9.59
C ASN A 71 8.53 3.80 -10.87
N TYR A 72 7.39 3.32 -11.36
CA TYR A 72 7.32 2.36 -12.47
C TYR A 72 6.64 2.90 -13.72
N LYS A 73 6.03 4.09 -13.64
CA LYS A 73 5.19 4.66 -14.71
C LYS A 73 4.08 3.68 -15.13
N THR A 74 3.53 2.96 -14.16
CA THR A 74 2.42 2.01 -14.36
C THR A 74 1.25 2.35 -13.46
N MET A 75 0.06 1.88 -13.81
CA MET A 75 -1.14 2.05 -12.98
C MET A 75 -2.07 0.83 -13.07
N PHE A 76 -2.58 0.39 -11.92
CA PHE A 76 -3.74 -0.52 -11.89
C PHE A 76 -5.04 0.29 -11.97
N THR A 77 -6.06 -0.28 -12.63
CA THR A 77 -7.35 0.38 -12.87
C THR A 77 -8.10 0.74 -11.58
N ASP A 78 -9.17 1.51 -11.70
CA ASP A 78 -9.98 1.91 -10.55
C ASP A 78 -10.69 0.74 -9.87
N VAL A 79 -10.62 0.77 -8.54
CA VAL A 79 -11.19 -0.23 -7.65
C VAL A 79 -12.01 0.47 -6.58
N GLN A 80 -13.10 -0.16 -6.13
CA GLN A 80 -13.92 0.39 -5.05
C GLN A 80 -13.30 0.10 -3.69
N LYS A 81 -12.69 -1.08 -3.54
CA LYS A 81 -12.05 -1.55 -2.31
C LYS A 81 -10.64 -2.02 -2.60
N ALA A 82 -9.75 -1.92 -1.61
CA ALA A 82 -8.38 -2.37 -1.75
C ALA A 82 -8.25 -3.86 -2.21
N PRO A 83 -8.98 -4.84 -1.65
CA PRO A 83 -8.87 -6.24 -2.08
C PRO A 83 -9.30 -6.50 -3.52
N ASP A 84 -10.07 -5.61 -4.16
CA ASP A 84 -10.45 -5.78 -5.57
C ASP A 84 -9.23 -5.75 -6.51
N ILE A 85 -8.12 -5.14 -6.06
CA ILE A 85 -6.81 -5.16 -6.75
C ILE A 85 -6.35 -6.60 -7.02
N TRP A 86 -6.71 -7.55 -6.15
CA TRP A 86 -6.35 -8.96 -6.31
C TRP A 86 -6.79 -9.54 -7.66
N ASN A 87 -7.96 -9.12 -8.13
CA ASN A 87 -8.60 -9.62 -9.34
C ASN A 87 -8.05 -8.99 -10.64
N LEU A 88 -7.17 -7.99 -10.54
CA LEU A 88 -6.66 -7.26 -11.71
C LEU A 88 -5.52 -8.03 -12.36
N GLU A 89 -5.67 -8.51 -13.59
CA GLU A 89 -4.64 -9.34 -14.23
C GLU A 89 -3.46 -8.54 -14.80
N THR A 90 -3.62 -7.23 -14.97
CA THR A 90 -2.62 -6.36 -15.59
C THR A 90 -2.55 -4.98 -14.94
N VAL A 91 -1.44 -4.28 -15.19
CA VAL A 91 -1.30 -2.83 -15.00
C VAL A 91 -1.02 -2.16 -16.34
N GLU A 92 -1.50 -0.94 -16.52
CA GLU A 92 -1.24 -0.16 -17.73
C GLU A 92 0.19 0.41 -17.71
N ASP A 93 0.84 0.42 -18.88
CA ASP A 93 2.08 1.16 -19.15
C ASP A 93 1.71 2.61 -19.52
N LEU A 94 2.09 3.57 -18.69
CA LEU A 94 1.73 4.99 -18.88
C LEU A 94 2.71 5.73 -19.80
N THR A 95 3.76 5.06 -20.28
CA THR A 95 4.80 5.64 -21.15
C THR A 95 4.48 5.52 -22.64
N LYS A 96 3.45 4.76 -23.00
CA LYS A 96 3.04 4.49 -24.39
C LYS A 96 1.54 4.68 -24.53
N ASP A 97 1.05 4.96 -25.73
CA ASP A 97 -0.39 5.14 -25.98
C ASP A 97 -1.22 3.90 -25.59
N SER A 98 -0.63 2.71 -25.72
CA SER A 98 -1.18 1.44 -25.25
C SER A 98 -0.08 0.48 -24.82
N GLY A 99 -0.43 -0.39 -23.87
CA GLY A 99 0.47 -1.41 -23.33
C GLY A 99 0.10 -1.78 -21.91
N THR A 100 0.33 -3.03 -21.55
CA THR A 100 0.12 -3.52 -20.19
C THR A 100 1.24 -4.45 -19.78
N PHE A 101 1.45 -4.56 -18.46
CA PHE A 101 2.31 -5.56 -17.85
C PHE A 101 1.45 -6.56 -17.07
N PRO A 102 1.82 -7.86 -17.05
CA PRO A 102 1.15 -8.84 -16.21
C PRO A 102 1.24 -8.44 -14.73
N PHE A 103 0.14 -8.61 -14.00
CA PHE A 103 0.04 -8.32 -12.58
C PHE A 103 -0.34 -9.59 -11.82
N VAL A 104 0.68 -10.34 -11.41
CA VAL A 104 0.55 -11.72 -10.93
C VAL A 104 0.32 -11.74 -9.42
N GLY A 105 -0.65 -12.55 -8.97
CA GLY A 105 -0.94 -12.75 -7.55
C GLY A 105 -0.25 -13.99 -6.98
N PHE A 106 0.33 -13.84 -5.81
CA PHE A 106 0.93 -14.91 -5.01
C PHE A 106 0.19 -15.00 -3.69
N LYS A 107 -0.54 -16.09 -3.49
CA LYS A 107 -1.35 -16.28 -2.28
C LYS A 107 -0.44 -16.42 -1.06
N GLN A 108 -0.91 -15.92 0.08
CA GLN A 108 -0.31 -16.20 1.38
C GLN A 108 -0.10 -17.72 1.54
N GLY A 109 1.07 -18.12 2.04
CA GLY A 109 1.45 -19.53 2.14
C GLY A 109 1.88 -20.18 0.83
N GLY A 110 2.15 -19.39 -0.22
CA GLY A 110 2.75 -19.85 -1.47
C GLY A 110 4.27 -19.94 -1.41
N THR A 111 4.87 -20.52 -2.46
CA THR A 111 6.33 -20.76 -2.55
C THR A 111 7.15 -19.56 -3.00
N GLU A 112 6.48 -18.48 -3.42
CA GLU A 112 7.14 -17.27 -3.91
C GLU A 112 7.36 -16.33 -2.74
N ALA A 113 8.57 -15.78 -2.59
CA ALA A 113 8.80 -14.75 -1.58
C ALA A 113 8.24 -13.39 -2.06
N PRO A 114 7.71 -12.53 -1.17
CA PRO A 114 7.45 -11.13 -1.50
C PRO A 114 8.75 -10.41 -1.87
N LYS A 115 8.65 -9.45 -2.80
CA LYS A 115 9.76 -8.64 -3.33
C LYS A 115 9.43 -7.17 -3.22
N PHE A 116 10.47 -6.34 -3.26
CA PHE A 116 10.31 -4.90 -3.39
C PHE A 116 9.36 -4.55 -4.54
N GLY A 117 8.42 -3.64 -4.29
CA GLY A 117 7.40 -3.21 -5.24
C GLY A 117 6.13 -4.06 -5.25
N ASP A 118 6.09 -5.20 -4.56
CA ASP A 118 4.86 -5.98 -4.46
C ASP A 118 3.80 -5.22 -3.65
N LEU A 119 2.53 -5.39 -4.01
CA LEU A 119 1.39 -4.91 -3.21
C LEU A 119 0.89 -6.03 -2.31
N VAL A 120 0.98 -5.86 -0.99
CA VAL A 120 0.37 -6.75 0.00
C VAL A 120 -1.08 -6.36 0.19
N LEU A 121 -1.99 -7.34 0.14
CA LEU A 121 -3.44 -7.11 0.17
C LEU A 121 -4.10 -7.82 1.35
N ALA A 122 -4.96 -7.09 2.05
CA ALA A 122 -5.81 -7.61 3.12
C ALA A 122 -7.28 -7.58 2.69
N PRO A 123 -8.10 -8.58 3.10
CA PRO A 123 -9.52 -8.60 2.80
C PRO A 123 -10.27 -7.55 3.64
N GLN A 124 -11.57 -7.39 3.37
CA GLN A 124 -12.42 -6.63 4.27
C GLN A 124 -12.57 -7.36 5.60
N SER A 125 -12.59 -6.61 6.70
CA SER A 125 -12.84 -7.08 8.06
C SER A 125 -13.68 -6.06 8.83
N GLU A 126 -13.93 -6.34 10.11
CA GLU A 126 -14.57 -5.37 11.02
C GLU A 126 -13.72 -4.10 11.20
N HIS A 127 -12.40 -4.24 11.37
CA HIS A 127 -11.49 -3.11 11.53
C HIS A 127 -11.06 -2.48 10.21
N GLN A 128 -11.12 -3.23 9.10
CA GLN A 128 -10.80 -2.76 7.76
C GLN A 128 -11.99 -2.97 6.82
N PRO A 129 -13.06 -2.16 6.93
CA PRO A 129 -14.28 -2.35 6.14
C PRO A 129 -14.08 -2.17 4.63
N TRP A 130 -12.96 -1.58 4.19
CA TRP A 130 -12.60 -1.43 2.77
C TRP A 130 -11.43 -2.35 2.34
N GLY A 131 -11.01 -3.24 3.25
CA GLY A 131 -9.75 -3.95 3.20
C GLY A 131 -8.55 -3.00 3.15
N HIS A 132 -7.38 -3.54 2.81
CA HIS A 132 -6.17 -2.73 2.82
C HIS A 132 -5.13 -3.13 1.77
N VAL A 133 -4.29 -2.17 1.39
CA VAL A 133 -3.15 -2.38 0.49
C VAL A 133 -1.92 -1.65 1.02
N ALA A 134 -0.79 -2.33 1.01
CA ALA A 134 0.52 -1.78 1.37
C ALA A 134 1.56 -2.13 0.30
N VAL A 135 2.58 -1.29 0.15
CA VAL A 135 3.69 -1.53 -0.79
C VAL A 135 4.88 -2.11 -0.05
N VAL A 136 5.48 -3.19 -0.54
CA VAL A 136 6.76 -3.69 -0.03
C VAL A 136 7.88 -2.76 -0.48
N VAL A 137 8.55 -2.12 0.47
CA VAL A 137 9.65 -1.16 0.22
C VAL A 137 11.00 -1.62 0.77
N GLY A 138 11.03 -2.78 1.43
CA GLY A 138 12.27 -3.43 1.87
C GLY A 138 12.03 -4.91 2.11
N VAL A 139 13.06 -5.72 1.85
CA VAL A 139 13.06 -7.17 2.13
C VAL A 139 14.37 -7.48 2.83
N GLY A 140 14.29 -8.12 3.98
CA GLY A 140 15.45 -8.57 4.74
C GLY A 140 15.28 -10.00 5.23
N ASP A 141 16.22 -10.43 6.06
CA ASP A 141 16.18 -11.78 6.62
C ASP A 141 15.06 -11.90 7.65
N GLY A 142 14.02 -12.68 7.31
CA GLY A 142 12.84 -12.88 8.16
C GLY A 142 11.87 -11.70 8.24
N TYR A 143 11.98 -10.68 7.35
CA TYR A 143 11.09 -9.52 7.40
C TYR A 143 10.87 -8.83 6.05
N ILE A 144 9.80 -8.04 5.99
CA ILE A 144 9.58 -7.03 4.97
C ILE A 144 9.25 -5.68 5.60
N ASP A 145 9.66 -4.62 4.92
CA ASP A 145 9.26 -3.25 5.23
C ASP A 145 8.11 -2.85 4.31
N LEU A 146 7.03 -2.35 4.90
CA LEU A 146 5.83 -1.89 4.20
C LEU A 146 5.79 -0.36 4.21
N ALA A 147 5.25 0.23 3.16
CA ALA A 147 4.85 1.63 3.11
C ALA A 147 3.38 1.72 2.72
N GLU A 148 2.61 2.48 3.49
CA GLU A 148 1.15 2.57 3.32
C GLU A 148 0.59 3.87 3.92
N GLN A 149 -0.63 4.22 3.52
CA GLN A 149 -1.46 5.25 4.18
C GLN A 149 -2.69 4.59 4.77
N ASN A 150 -3.37 5.30 5.68
CA ASN A 150 -4.64 4.85 6.26
C ASN A 150 -4.55 3.48 6.97
N TYR A 151 -3.55 3.34 7.85
CA TYR A 151 -3.35 2.10 8.61
C TYR A 151 -3.15 2.37 10.11
N GLU A 152 -2.06 3.05 10.49
CA GLU A 152 -1.82 3.45 11.88
C GLU A 152 -2.06 4.94 12.10
N ASP A 153 -2.90 5.27 13.07
CA ASP A 153 -3.13 6.66 13.50
C ASP A 153 -1.87 7.30 14.08
N ALA A 154 -0.94 6.51 14.62
CA ALA A 154 0.32 7.03 15.17
C ALA A 154 1.31 7.51 14.09
N GLY A 155 1.05 7.23 12.82
CA GLY A 155 1.98 7.49 11.71
C GLY A 155 3.00 6.37 11.51
N TRP A 156 4.00 6.61 10.65
CA TRP A 156 5.01 5.61 10.32
C TRP A 156 6.03 5.46 11.45
N ILE A 157 6.49 4.22 11.69
CA ILE A 157 7.50 3.95 12.72
C ILE A 157 8.92 4.35 12.30
N ALA A 158 9.14 4.54 11.00
CA ALA A 158 10.40 4.98 10.42
C ALA A 158 10.19 6.00 9.31
N GLN A 159 11.25 6.72 8.96
CA GLN A 159 11.19 7.72 7.90
C GLN A 159 10.87 7.10 6.53
N THR A 160 11.30 5.86 6.28
CA THR A 160 11.25 5.22 4.95
C THR A 160 10.23 4.09 4.82
N TYR A 161 9.60 3.66 5.91
CA TYR A 161 8.60 2.59 5.93
C TYR A 161 7.61 2.80 7.10
N SER A 162 6.35 2.40 6.90
CA SER A 162 5.28 2.46 7.89
C SER A 162 5.43 1.39 8.96
N ARG A 163 5.71 0.15 8.53
CA ARG A 163 5.83 -1.03 9.40
C ARG A 163 6.91 -1.96 8.90
N ARG A 164 7.65 -2.55 9.82
CA ARG A 164 8.49 -3.73 9.57
C ARG A 164 7.77 -4.93 10.12
N VAL A 165 7.34 -5.84 9.26
CA VAL A 165 6.58 -7.02 9.66
C VAL A 165 7.38 -8.29 9.45
N LYS A 166 7.18 -9.26 10.34
CA LYS A 166 7.84 -10.56 10.24
C LYS A 166 7.34 -11.32 9.01
N LEU A 167 8.28 -11.86 8.26
CA LEU A 167 8.09 -12.78 7.14
C LEU A 167 8.57 -14.17 7.59
N GLU A 168 7.65 -15.12 7.67
CA GLU A 168 7.99 -16.50 8.01
C GLU A 168 8.12 -17.35 6.75
N CYS A 169 9.13 -18.23 6.71
CA CYS A 169 9.23 -19.29 5.70
C CYS A 169 9.11 -20.63 6.42
N LYS A 170 8.03 -21.37 6.15
CA LYS A 170 7.74 -22.71 6.73
C LYS A 170 7.63 -23.70 5.58
N ASP A 171 8.51 -24.70 5.57
CA ASP A 171 8.55 -25.74 4.53
C ASP A 171 8.60 -25.18 3.09
N GLY A 172 9.29 -24.05 2.90
CA GLY A 172 9.40 -23.36 1.61
C GLY A 172 8.23 -22.44 1.26
N ASN A 173 7.22 -22.32 2.13
CA ASN A 173 6.06 -21.45 1.95
C ASN A 173 6.19 -20.16 2.77
N TYR A 174 5.87 -19.03 2.16
CA TYR A 174 6.03 -17.70 2.75
C TYR A 174 4.75 -17.17 3.36
N PHE A 175 4.87 -16.61 4.57
CA PHE A 175 3.78 -16.04 5.34
C PHE A 175 4.17 -14.64 5.84
N ILE A 176 3.51 -13.60 5.32
CA ILE A 176 3.58 -12.26 5.90
C ILE A 176 2.70 -12.25 7.15
N THR A 177 3.20 -11.75 8.27
CA THR A 177 2.43 -11.63 9.52
C THR A 177 2.10 -10.17 9.83
N TYR A 178 1.24 -9.92 10.82
CA TYR A 178 1.04 -8.58 11.40
C TYR A 178 1.99 -8.29 12.58
N ILE A 179 2.86 -9.25 12.94
CA ILE A 179 3.84 -9.07 14.02
C ILE A 179 4.89 -8.06 13.58
N ARG A 180 4.99 -6.97 14.34
CA ARG A 180 5.91 -5.86 14.08
C ARG A 180 7.25 -6.16 14.75
N ILE A 181 8.32 -6.21 13.97
CA ILE A 181 9.66 -6.49 14.50
C ILE A 181 10.13 -5.33 15.37
N GLY A 182 10.58 -5.63 16.59
CA GLY A 182 10.98 -4.66 17.61
C GLY A 182 9.81 -4.12 18.46
N PHE A 183 8.58 -4.57 18.18
CA PHE A 183 7.36 -4.21 18.92
C PHE A 183 6.51 -5.45 19.23
N GLU A 184 7.15 -6.62 19.32
CA GLU A 184 6.48 -7.92 19.48
C GLU A 184 5.63 -7.99 20.76
N ASP A 185 6.10 -7.39 21.86
CA ASP A 185 5.37 -7.36 23.14
C ASP A 185 4.03 -6.61 23.03
N GLN A 186 3.92 -5.67 22.09
CA GLN A 186 2.70 -4.87 21.85
C GLN A 186 1.75 -5.56 20.85
N PHE A 187 2.20 -6.60 20.14
CA PHE A 187 1.43 -7.21 19.06
C PHE A 187 0.11 -7.81 19.55
N ASN A 188 0.11 -8.51 20.68
CA ASN A 188 -1.10 -9.15 21.22
C ASN A 188 -2.20 -8.16 21.63
N GLU A 189 -1.84 -6.89 21.79
CA GLU A 189 -2.73 -5.77 22.11
C GLU A 189 -3.08 -4.93 20.86
N SER A 190 -2.48 -5.24 19.71
CA SER A 190 -2.74 -4.55 18.46
C SER A 190 -4.10 -4.92 17.87
N TRP A 191 -4.75 -3.93 17.24
CA TRP A 191 -6.06 -4.10 16.59
C TRP A 191 -5.99 -5.05 15.39
N ASP A 192 -4.83 -5.15 14.73
CA ASP A 192 -4.59 -5.95 13.54
C ASP A 192 -4.12 -7.39 13.82
N LYS A 193 -4.09 -7.81 15.10
CA LYS A 193 -3.50 -9.10 15.49
C LYS A 193 -4.20 -10.32 14.87
N ASP A 194 -5.51 -10.21 14.67
CA ASP A 194 -6.37 -11.26 14.11
C ASP A 194 -6.74 -10.99 12.64
N GLU A 195 -6.17 -9.93 12.05
CA GLU A 195 -6.37 -9.62 10.63
C GLU A 195 -5.70 -10.68 9.75
N THR A 196 -6.16 -10.75 8.50
CA THR A 196 -5.63 -11.71 7.52
C THR A 196 -5.02 -11.01 6.32
N ILE A 197 -4.20 -11.73 5.57
CA ILE A 197 -3.57 -11.27 4.33
C ILE A 197 -3.99 -12.24 3.23
N ILE A 198 -4.49 -11.70 2.11
CA ILE A 198 -4.84 -12.47 0.92
C ILE A 198 -3.57 -13.04 0.28
N GLY A 199 -2.57 -12.17 0.13
CA GLY A 199 -1.30 -12.44 -0.53
C GLY A 199 -0.68 -11.14 -1.02
N TRP A 200 0.20 -11.25 -2.02
CA TRP A 200 0.80 -10.08 -2.67
C TRP A 200 0.71 -10.14 -4.19
N LYS A 201 0.68 -8.98 -4.83
CA LYS A 201 0.59 -8.80 -6.27
C LYS A 201 1.87 -8.16 -6.81
N ARG A 202 2.39 -8.69 -7.90
CA ARG A 202 3.66 -8.26 -8.52
C ARG A 202 3.49 -7.90 -9.99
N ILE A 203 4.05 -6.77 -10.39
CA ILE A 203 4.20 -6.44 -11.81
C ILE A 203 5.34 -7.28 -12.38
N ILE A 204 5.08 -7.97 -13.49
CA ILE A 204 6.11 -8.67 -14.25
C ILE A 204 6.54 -7.77 -15.41
N PHE A 205 7.69 -7.13 -15.26
CA PHE A 205 8.32 -6.41 -16.36
C PHE A 205 8.99 -7.42 -17.31
N ASN A 206 8.79 -7.20 -18.62
CA ASN A 206 9.47 -7.97 -19.67
C ASN A 206 10.91 -7.51 -19.86
#